data_AF-A0A382C0N2-F1
#
_entry.id   AF-A0A382C0N2-F1
#
_cell.length_a   1.000
_cell.length_b   1.000
_cell.length_c   1.000
_cell.angle_alpha   90.00
_cell.angle_beta   90.00
_cell.angle_gamma   90.00
#
_symmetry.space_group_name_H-M   'P 1'
#
loop_
_entity.id
_entity.type
_entity.pdbx_description
1 polymer ?
#
loop_
_entity_poly.entity_id
_entity_poly.type
_entity_poly.pdbx_seq_one_letter_code
_entity_poly.pdbx_strand_id
1 'polypeptide(L)'
;MPANITRPSLKPYGVYPVHDILTKASLKFPDKTAIIDGNSSYTFSELEEYSSQFSGALKRLGVSKGDRVGILAPNCAEFVIAFHGISRSGAIVSTINSGYREREIAHQVQ
;
A
#
# COMPACT_ATOMS: atom_id res chain seq x y z
N MET A 1 -28.81 19.91 9.87
CA MET A 1 -27.49 19.33 10.23
C MET A 1 -26.66 20.42 10.87
N PRO A 2 -26.05 20.23 12.06
CA PRO A 2 -25.26 21.29 12.66
C PRO A 2 -24.04 21.56 11.76
N ALA A 3 -23.90 22.82 11.34
CA ALA A 3 -23.07 23.27 10.23
C ALA A 3 -21.57 23.39 10.54
N ASN A 4 -21.03 22.77 11.60
CA ASN A 4 -19.62 22.93 11.98
C ASN A 4 -19.10 21.75 12.82
N ILE A 5 -18.97 20.57 12.22
CA ILE A 5 -18.15 19.48 12.78
C ILE A 5 -16.89 19.34 11.93
N THR A 6 -16.05 20.37 11.91
CA THR A 6 -14.68 20.18 11.43
C THR A 6 -13.91 19.47 12.52
N ARG A 7 -13.46 18.23 12.27
CA ARG A 7 -12.58 17.51 13.20
C ARG A 7 -11.35 18.38 13.50
N PRO A 8 -10.95 18.54 14.77
CA PRO A 8 -9.79 19.36 15.11
C PRO A 8 -8.52 18.81 14.43
N SER A 9 -7.64 19.72 14.00
CA SER A 9 -6.36 19.38 13.38
C SER A 9 -5.46 18.62 14.36
N LEU A 10 -4.78 17.57 13.90
CA LEU A 10 -3.79 16.81 14.69
C LEU A 10 -2.38 17.43 14.61
N LYS A 11 -2.27 18.75 14.50
CA LYS A 11 -0.95 19.42 14.38
C LYS A 11 -0.20 19.36 15.73
N PRO A 12 1.14 19.19 15.73
CA PRO A 12 2.01 19.01 14.56
C PRO A 12 1.92 17.59 13.98
N TYR A 13 2.04 17.46 12.66
CA TYR A 13 2.04 16.17 11.99
C TYR A 13 3.46 15.57 12.01
N GLY A 14 3.58 14.32 12.45
CA GLY A 14 4.83 13.58 12.30
C GLY A 14 5.12 13.25 10.84
N VAL A 15 6.41 13.19 10.48
CA VAL A 15 6.85 12.78 9.14
C VAL A 15 7.25 11.31 9.20
N TYR A 16 6.47 10.47 8.53
CA TYR A 16 6.71 9.03 8.45
C TYR A 16 6.53 8.56 7.00
N PRO A 17 7.35 7.62 6.51
CA PRO A 17 7.06 6.96 5.26
C PRO A 17 5.80 6.09 5.42
N VAL A 18 5.02 5.94 4.35
CA VAL A 18 3.72 5.26 4.41
C VAL A 18 3.83 3.82 4.91
N HIS A 19 4.88 3.08 4.52
CA HIS A 19 5.09 1.70 5.01
C HIS A 19 5.32 1.62 6.52
N ASP A 20 5.92 2.64 7.15
CA ASP A 20 6.17 2.66 8.60
C ASP A 20 4.87 2.81 9.41
N ILE A 21 3.83 3.39 8.81
CA ILE A 21 2.49 3.41 9.41
C ILE A 21 1.94 1.98 9.54
N LEU A 22 2.11 1.16 8.50
CA LEU A 22 1.70 -0.26 8.54
C LEU A 22 2.52 -1.03 9.57
N THR A 23 3.84 -0.87 9.58
CA THR A 23 4.72 -1.53 10.56
C THR A 23 4.35 -1.16 12.00
N LYS A 24 4.01 0.10 12.27
CA LYS A 24 3.52 0.51 13.60
C LYS A 24 2.16 -0.08 13.93
N ALA A 25 1.26 -0.16 12.94
CA ALA A 25 -0.06 -0.75 13.13
C ALA A 25 0.01 -2.25 13.41
N SER A 26 0.88 -3.00 12.72
CA SER A 26 1.08 -4.44 12.94
C SER A 26 1.65 -4.76 14.31
N LEU A 27 2.55 -3.91 14.84
CA LEU A 27 3.06 -4.05 16.20
C LEU A 27 2.00 -3.70 17.26
N LYS A 28 1.16 -2.70 17.00
CA LYS A 28 0.17 -2.20 17.98
C LYS A 28 -1.12 -3.03 17.99
N PHE A 29 -1.52 -3.57 16.85
CA PHE A 29 -2.80 -4.25 16.66
C PHE A 29 -2.64 -5.53 15.79
N PRO A 30 -1.74 -6.46 16.16
CA PRO A 30 -1.34 -7.57 15.30
C PRO A 30 -2.54 -8.40 14.83
N ASP A 31 -3.44 -8.75 15.73
CA ASP A 31 -4.58 -9.66 15.46
C ASP A 31 -5.82 -8.94 14.92
N LYS A 32 -5.79 -7.61 14.78
CA LYS A 32 -6.93 -6.89 14.20
C LYS A 32 -6.96 -7.08 12.69
N THR A 33 -8.15 -7.31 12.14
CA THR A 33 -8.37 -7.38 10.70
C THR A 33 -8.03 -6.03 10.04
N ALA A 34 -7.14 -6.07 9.05
CA ALA A 34 -6.72 -4.94 8.24
C ALA A 34 -7.43 -4.91 6.88
N ILE A 35 -7.63 -6.08 6.26
CA ILE A 35 -8.28 -6.24 4.95
C ILE A 35 -9.39 -7.28 5.07
N ILE A 36 -10.52 -6.98 4.42
CA ILE A 36 -11.59 -7.93 4.14
C ILE A 36 -11.72 -7.96 2.61
N ASP A 37 -11.55 -9.14 2.02
CA ASP A 37 -11.63 -9.38 0.59
C ASP A 37 -12.54 -10.58 0.33
N GLY A 38 -13.82 -10.32 0.05
CA GLY A 38 -14.85 -11.34 -0.03
C GLY A 38 -14.96 -12.16 1.27
N ASN A 39 -14.67 -13.46 1.17
CA ASN A 39 -14.69 -14.39 2.30
C ASN A 39 -13.33 -14.50 3.02
N SER A 40 -12.30 -13.85 2.50
CA SER A 40 -10.97 -13.83 3.09
C SER A 40 -10.77 -12.58 3.93
N SER A 41 -10.00 -12.72 5.01
CA SER A 41 -9.61 -11.59 5.85
C SER A 41 -8.14 -11.71 6.21
N TYR A 42 -7.46 -10.58 6.29
CA TYR A 42 -6.05 -10.51 6.67
C TYR A 42 -5.88 -9.59 7.87
N THR A 43 -5.11 -10.01 8.86
CA THR A 43 -4.75 -9.18 10.01
C THR A 43 -3.68 -8.16 9.65
N PHE A 44 -3.41 -7.20 10.55
CA PHE A 44 -2.29 -6.28 10.36
C PHE A 44 -0.93 -6.98 10.39
N SER A 45 -0.77 -8.05 11.19
CA SER A 45 0.47 -8.83 11.22
C SER A 45 0.70 -9.57 9.90
N GLU A 46 -0.33 -10.22 9.36
CA GLU A 46 -0.27 -10.91 8.07
C GLU A 46 0.00 -9.94 6.91
N LEU A 47 -0.67 -8.78 6.90
CA LEU A 47 -0.44 -7.76 5.87
C LEU A 47 1.00 -7.24 5.89
N GLU A 48 1.58 -6.96 7.07
CA GLU A 48 2.98 -6.54 7.18
C GLU A 48 3.93 -7.67 6.73
N GLU A 49 3.65 -8.91 7.11
CA GLU A 49 4.44 -10.07 6.70
C GLU A 49 4.47 -10.22 5.19
N TYR A 50 3.31 -10.30 4.53
CA TYR A 50 3.22 -10.45 3.08
C TYR A 50 3.84 -9.25 2.35
N SER A 51 3.63 -8.03 2.85
CA SER A 51 4.25 -6.82 2.28
C SER A 51 5.79 -6.86 2.40
N SER A 52 6.32 -7.35 3.53
CA SER A 52 7.75 -7.52 3.74
C SER A 52 8.35 -8.59 2.82
N GLN A 53 7.66 -9.72 2.66
CA GLN A 53 8.07 -10.78 1.72
C GLN A 53 8.08 -10.27 0.27
N PHE A 54 7.05 -9.51 -0.15
CA PHE A 54 6.99 -8.91 -1.47
C PHE A 54 8.11 -7.89 -1.70
N SER A 55 8.38 -7.04 -0.71
CA SER A 55 9.53 -6.12 -0.73
C SER A 55 10.87 -6.86 -0.93
N GLY A 56 11.06 -7.99 -0.24
CA GLY A 56 12.21 -8.85 -0.41
C GLY A 56 12.31 -9.46 -1.81
N ALA A 57 11.19 -9.86 -2.41
CA ALA A 57 11.13 -10.37 -3.76
C ALA A 57 11.52 -9.30 -4.80
N LEU A 58 10.99 -8.08 -4.67
CA LEU A 58 11.35 -6.95 -5.55
C LEU A 58 12.85 -6.65 -5.51
N LYS A 59 13.45 -6.64 -4.31
CA LYS A 59 14.90 -6.46 -4.15
C LYS A 59 15.70 -7.55 -4.88
N ARG A 60 15.27 -8.81 -4.81
CA ARG A 60 15.90 -9.92 -5.55
C ARG A 60 15.76 -9.77 -7.07
N LEU A 61 14.71 -9.12 -7.54
CA LEU A 61 14.50 -8.78 -8.95
C LEU A 61 15.30 -7.53 -9.41
N GLY A 62 16.07 -6.91 -8.50
CA GLY A 62 16.92 -5.76 -8.81
C GLY A 62 16.25 -4.39 -8.60
N VAL A 63 15.00 -4.35 -8.09
CA VAL A 63 14.32 -3.09 -7.78
C VAL A 63 15.09 -2.35 -6.69
N SER A 64 15.45 -1.11 -7.00
CA SER A 64 16.23 -0.22 -6.16
C SER A 64 15.40 0.97 -5.67
N LYS A 65 15.91 1.65 -4.65
CA LYS A 65 15.27 2.87 -4.12
C LYS A 65 15.13 3.90 -5.24
N GLY A 66 13.93 4.45 -5.39
CA GLY A 66 13.61 5.44 -6.42
C GLY A 66 13.11 4.86 -7.74
N ASP A 67 13.23 3.54 -7.97
CA ASP A 67 12.61 2.89 -9.12
C ASP A 67 11.09 3.03 -9.06
N ARG A 68 10.43 3.07 -10.22
CA ARG A 68 8.97 3.14 -10.31
C ARG A 68 8.44 1.75 -10.61
N VAL A 69 7.49 1.27 -9.79
CA VAL A 69 6.85 -0.03 -9.97
C VAL A 69 5.36 0.17 -10.18
N GLY A 70 4.86 -0.29 -11.33
CA GLY A 70 3.45 -0.26 -11.67
C GLY A 70 2.66 -1.39 -11.01
N ILE A 71 1.49 -1.10 -10.46
CA ILE A 71 0.51 -2.09 -10.01
C ILE A 71 -0.70 -2.02 -10.95
N LEU A 72 -0.92 -3.08 -11.74
CA LEU A 72 -2.12 -3.25 -12.54
C LEU A 72 -2.89 -4.47 -12.02
N ALA A 73 -3.87 -4.22 -11.16
CA ALA A 73 -4.68 -5.26 -10.52
C ALA A 73 -6.09 -4.73 -10.20
N PRO A 74 -7.09 -5.61 -10.02
CA PRO A 74 -8.39 -5.23 -9.45
C PRO A 74 -8.26 -4.86 -7.97
N ASN A 75 -9.39 -4.47 -7.35
CA ASN A 75 -9.47 -4.30 -5.90
C ASN A 75 -9.44 -5.67 -5.21
N CYS A 76 -8.24 -6.11 -4.82
CA CYS A 76 -8.00 -7.36 -4.09
C CYS A 76 -6.97 -7.14 -2.98
N ALA A 77 -6.82 -8.10 -2.07
CA ALA A 77 -5.84 -8.03 -0.98
C ALA A 77 -4.40 -7.87 -1.49
N GLU A 78 -4.05 -8.53 -2.60
CA GLU A 78 -2.72 -8.46 -3.21
C GLU A 78 -2.36 -7.06 -3.68
N PHE A 79 -3.33 -6.24 -4.08
CA PHE A 79 -3.09 -4.84 -4.42
C PHE A 79 -2.51 -4.08 -3.21
N VAL A 80 -3.10 -4.29 -2.04
CA VAL A 80 -2.69 -3.63 -0.79
C VAL A 80 -1.31 -4.15 -0.35
N ILE A 81 -1.09 -5.46 -0.44
CA ILE A 81 0.21 -6.11 -0.17
C ILE A 81 1.30 -5.52 -1.11
N ALA A 82 1.02 -5.43 -2.40
CA ALA A 82 1.95 -4.90 -3.40
C ALA A 82 2.27 -3.43 -3.14
N PHE A 83 1.25 -2.61 -2.84
CA PHE A 83 1.41 -1.20 -2.53
C PHE A 83 2.37 -0.99 -1.35
N HIS A 84 2.14 -1.68 -0.24
CA HIS A 84 2.98 -1.56 0.94
C HIS A 84 4.37 -2.19 0.74
N GLY A 85 4.47 -3.32 0.03
CA GLY A 85 5.75 -3.95 -0.27
C GLY A 85 6.66 -3.13 -1.19
N ILE A 86 6.09 -2.48 -2.22
CA ILE A 86 6.82 -1.53 -3.08
C ILE A 86 7.26 -0.33 -2.25
N SER A 87 6.36 0.29 -1.48
CA SER A 87 6.71 1.42 -0.61
C SER A 87 7.82 1.07 0.39
N ARG A 88 7.77 -0.15 0.97
CA ARG A 88 8.78 -0.68 1.90
C ARG A 88 10.13 -0.94 1.23
N SER A 89 10.14 -1.29 -0.07
CA SER A 89 11.38 -1.47 -0.82
C SER A 89 12.13 -0.14 -1.06
N GLY A 90 11.45 0.99 -0.88
CA GLY A 90 11.97 2.32 -1.20
C GLY A 90 11.70 2.75 -2.65
N ALA A 91 11.02 1.90 -3.42
CA ALA A 91 10.52 2.22 -4.75
C ALA A 91 9.25 3.09 -4.68
N ILE A 92 8.95 3.73 -5.81
CA ILE A 92 7.79 4.58 -6.02
C ILE A 92 6.65 3.73 -6.57
N VAL A 93 5.52 3.72 -5.86
CA VAL A 93 4.30 3.02 -6.29
C VAL A 93 3.61 3.84 -7.38
N SER A 94 3.31 3.22 -8.52
CA SER A 94 2.42 3.76 -9.55
C SER A 94 1.22 2.85 -9.70
N THR A 95 0.04 3.29 -9.27
CA THR A 95 -1.19 2.50 -9.39
C THR A 95 -1.80 2.73 -10.77
N ILE A 96 -2.01 1.66 -11.52
CA ILE A 96 -2.61 1.69 -12.86
C ILE A 96 -4.05 1.19 -12.71
N ASN A 97 -5.00 2.00 -13.15
CA ASN A 97 -6.41 1.64 -13.06
C ASN A 97 -6.68 0.42 -13.97
N SER A 98 -7.23 -0.65 -13.40
CA SER A 98 -7.55 -1.89 -14.13
C SER A 98 -8.66 -1.75 -15.16
N GLY A 99 -9.43 -0.65 -15.13
CA GLY A 99 -10.43 -0.31 -16.15
C GLY A 99 -9.86 0.45 -17.36
N TYR A 100 -8.58 0.83 -17.35
CA TYR A 100 -7.95 1.54 -18.47
C TYR A 100 -7.86 0.66 -19.72
N ARG A 101 -7.97 1.30 -20.90
CA ARG A 101 -7.65 0.65 -22.17
C ARG A 101 -6.16 0.80 -22.45
N GLU A 102 -5.72 0.09 -23.47
CA GLU A 102 -4.33 0.03 -23.90
C GLU A 102 -3.70 1.42 -24.03
N ARG A 103 -4.41 2.39 -24.63
CA ARG A 103 -3.91 3.76 -24.82
C ARG A 103 -3.61 4.49 -23.51
N GLU A 104 -4.46 4.34 -22.48
CA GLU A 104 -4.23 5.01 -21.19
C GLU A 104 -3.08 4.34 -20.43
N ILE A 105 -2.99 3.01 -20.49
CA ILE A 105 -1.88 2.26 -19.89
C ILE A 105 -0.56 2.66 -20.56
N ALA A 106 -0.52 2.68 -21.90
CA ALA A 106 0.67 3.06 -22.66
C ALA A 106 1.14 4.48 -22.31
N HIS A 107 0.21 5.42 -22.12
CA HIS A 107 0.54 6.78 -21.70
C HIS A 107 1.10 6.84 -20.26
N GLN A 108 0.63 6.00 -19.35
CA GLN A 108 1.09 5.98 -17.96
C GLN A 108 2.46 5.30 -17.77
N VAL A 109 2.83 4.36 -18.64
CA VAL A 109 4.09 3.58 -18.52
C VAL A 109 5.24 4.14 -19.38
N GLN A 110 4.99 5.13 -20.23
CA GLN A 110 6.03 5.91 -20.92
C GLN A 110 6.80 6.80 -19.94
#